data_AF-A0A1Q3EQL2-F1
#
_entry.id   AF-A0A1Q3EQL2-F1
#
_cell.length_a   1.000
_cell.length_b   1.000
_cell.length_c   1.000
_cell.angle_alpha   90.00
_cell.angle_beta   90.00
_cell.angle_gamma   90.00
#
_symmetry.space_group_name_H-M   'P 1'
#
loop_
_entity.id
_entity.type
_entity.pdbx_description
1 polymer ?
#
loop_
_entity_poly.entity_id
_entity_poly.type
_entity_poly.pdbx_seq_one_letter_code
_entity_poly.pdbx_strand_id
1 'polypeptide(L)'
;MKEAEIAIFWDYENCPVPSGVSGHEIVNRIRTLAHEFGSIKVLKAYTQISDQAIHSSRSAILRSELQSSGVSITDCPHNNYKNVADQMIIGAQLGF
;
A
#
# COMPACT_ATOMS: atom_id res chain seq x y z
N MET A 1 -19.59 -22.25 -5.13
CA MET A 1 -18.25 -21.93 -5.69
C MET A 1 -17.51 -21.13 -4.64
N LYS A 2 -16.22 -21.40 -4.37
CA LYS A 2 -15.43 -20.52 -3.51
C LYS A 2 -15.18 -19.22 -4.27
N GLU A 3 -15.43 -18.09 -3.62
CA GLU A 3 -15.03 -16.79 -4.14
C GLU A 3 -13.50 -16.75 -4.21
N ALA A 4 -12.94 -16.19 -5.29
CA ALA A 4 -11.51 -16.03 -5.40
C ALA A 4 -11.02 -15.00 -4.36
N GLU A 5 -9.83 -15.23 -3.81
CA GLU A 5 -9.22 -14.37 -2.80
C GLU A 5 -8.07 -13.58 -3.43
N ILE A 6 -8.00 -12.28 -3.14
CA ILE A 6 -7.01 -11.38 -3.73
C ILE A 6 -6.11 -10.80 -2.65
N ALA A 7 -4.81 -10.78 -2.93
CA ALA A 7 -3.84 -9.95 -2.24
C ALA A 7 -3.29 -8.87 -3.17
N ILE A 8 -3.20 -7.66 -2.65
CA ILE A 8 -2.64 -6.50 -3.33
C ILE A 8 -1.40 -6.07 -2.54
N PHE A 9 -0.25 -6.17 -3.20
CA PHE A 9 1.04 -5.72 -2.71
C PHE A 9 1.46 -4.51 -3.52
N TRP A 10 1.49 -3.35 -2.87
CA TRP A 10 1.69 -2.07 -3.51
C TRP A 10 3.05 -1.50 -3.14
N ASP A 11 3.95 -1.47 -4.11
CA ASP A 11 5.17 -0.68 -4.03
C ASP A 11 4.82 0.80 -4.16
N TYR A 12 4.75 1.47 -3.01
CA TYR A 12 4.30 2.85 -2.94
C TYR A 12 5.35 3.84 -3.43
N GLU A 13 6.65 3.52 -3.32
CA GLU A 13 7.72 4.41 -3.75
C GLU A 13 7.80 4.47 -5.28
N ASN A 14 7.64 3.33 -5.94
CA ASN A 14 7.61 3.26 -7.40
C ASN A 14 6.25 3.68 -8.00
N CYS A 15 5.16 3.55 -7.24
CA CYS A 15 3.82 3.91 -7.71
C CYS A 15 3.04 4.72 -6.65
N PRO A 16 3.45 5.96 -6.32
CA PRO A 16 2.81 6.74 -5.26
C PRO A 16 1.42 7.22 -5.67
N VAL A 17 0.63 7.65 -4.68
CA VAL A 17 -0.66 8.31 -4.95
C VAL A 17 -0.43 9.57 -5.78
N PRO A 18 -1.17 9.76 -6.89
CA PRO A 18 -1.08 10.98 -7.68
C PRO A 18 -1.38 12.24 -6.87
N SER A 19 -0.72 13.34 -7.20
CA SER A 19 -0.98 14.63 -6.56
C SER A 19 -2.44 15.06 -6.73
N GLY A 20 -3.09 15.47 -5.63
CA GLY A 20 -4.48 15.91 -5.62
C GLY A 20 -5.52 14.81 -5.46
N VAL A 21 -5.12 13.54 -5.40
CA VAL A 21 -5.99 12.39 -5.10
C VAL A 21 -5.86 12.04 -3.61
N SER A 22 -7.00 11.82 -2.94
CA SER A 22 -7.01 11.38 -1.54
C SER A 22 -6.71 9.88 -1.41
N GLY A 23 -6.21 9.46 -0.24
CA GLY A 23 -6.03 8.05 0.09
C GLY A 23 -7.35 7.27 0.04
N HIS A 24 -8.46 7.89 0.40
CA HIS A 24 -9.79 7.30 0.29
C HIS A 24 -10.17 7.01 -1.16
N GLU A 25 -9.96 7.98 -2.04
CA GLU A 25 -10.34 7.89 -3.44
C GLU A 25 -9.53 6.81 -4.17
N ILE A 26 -8.21 6.80 -4.00
CA ILE A 26 -7.35 5.81 -4.68
C ILE A 26 -7.65 4.39 -4.20
N VAL A 27 -7.85 4.18 -2.90
CA VAL A 27 -8.17 2.86 -2.34
C VAL A 27 -9.54 2.40 -2.82
N ASN A 28 -10.53 3.29 -2.91
CA ASN A 28 -11.82 2.94 -3.48
C ASN A 28 -11.69 2.48 -4.95
N ARG A 29 -10.93 3.21 -5.77
CA ARG A 29 -10.66 2.82 -7.17
C ARG A 29 -9.96 1.46 -7.27
N ILE A 30 -8.93 1.22 -6.46
CA ILE A 30 -8.23 -0.08 -6.40
C ILE A 30 -9.22 -1.20 -6.05
N ARG A 31 -10.08 -0.98 -5.05
CA ARG A 31 -11.09 -1.96 -4.65
C ARG A 31 -12.11 -2.24 -5.72
N THR A 32 -12.64 -1.21 -6.37
CA THR A 32 -13.62 -1.36 -7.45
C THR A 32 -13.06 -2.25 -8.55
N LEU A 33 -11.81 -2.04 -8.96
CA LEU A 33 -11.14 -2.88 -9.96
C LEU A 33 -10.87 -4.29 -9.46
N ALA A 34 -10.36 -4.44 -8.23
CA ALA A 34 -10.03 -5.75 -7.68
C ALA A 34 -11.26 -6.64 -7.43
N HIS A 35 -12.41 -6.08 -7.07
CA HIS A 35 -13.64 -6.85 -6.85
C HIS A 35 -14.12 -7.64 -8.08
N GLU A 36 -13.71 -7.24 -9.29
CA GLU A 36 -13.98 -8.01 -10.50
C GLU A 36 -13.29 -9.39 -10.50
N PHE A 37 -12.23 -9.54 -9.71
CA PHE A 37 -11.44 -10.77 -9.61
C PHE A 37 -11.73 -11.59 -8.34
N GLY A 38 -12.48 -11.07 -7.36
CA GLY A 38 -12.71 -11.72 -6.06
C GLY A 38 -12.67 -10.82 -4.83
N SER A 39 -12.66 -11.44 -3.64
CA SER A 39 -12.64 -10.77 -2.34
C SER A 39 -11.22 -10.39 -1.92
N ILE A 40 -11.00 -9.11 -1.63
CA ILE A 40 -9.69 -8.61 -1.19
C ILE A 40 -9.45 -9.04 0.26
N LYS A 41 -8.43 -9.88 0.49
CA LYS A 41 -7.98 -10.31 1.82
C LYS A 41 -6.79 -9.50 2.32
N VAL A 42 -5.93 -9.05 1.41
CA VAL A 42 -4.73 -8.28 1.73
C VAL A 42 -4.66 -7.06 0.84
N LEU A 43 -4.43 -5.90 1.45
CA LEU A 43 -4.07 -4.67 0.77
C LEU A 43 -2.96 -4.00 1.57
N LYS A 44 -1.72 -4.12 1.09
CA LYS A 44 -0.52 -3.66 1.78
C LYS A 44 0.26 -2.69 0.90
N ALA A 45 0.60 -1.53 1.46
CA ALA A 45 1.52 -0.58 0.85
C ALA A 45 2.89 -0.70 1.52
N TYR A 46 3.95 -0.77 0.72
CA TYR A 46 5.34 -0.92 1.14
C TYR A 46 6.07 0.39 0.85
N THR A 47 6.61 1.02 1.89
CA THR A 47 7.25 2.33 1.78
C THR A 47 8.18 2.58 2.96
N GLN A 48 9.20 3.40 2.80
CA GLN A 48 9.98 3.88 3.94
C GLN A 48 9.22 5.00 4.67
N ILE A 49 8.94 4.79 5.95
CA ILE A 49 8.45 5.84 6.83
C ILE A 49 9.65 6.64 7.34
N SER A 50 9.92 7.79 6.71
CA SER A 50 10.94 8.74 7.18
C SER A 50 10.34 9.78 8.13
N ASP A 51 11.16 10.36 9.01
CA ASP A 51 10.76 11.49 9.86
C ASP A 51 10.17 12.64 9.02
N GLN A 52 10.74 12.91 7.84
CA GLN A 52 10.19 13.91 6.90
C GLN A 52 8.77 13.57 6.42
N ALA A 53 8.50 12.29 6.14
CA ALA A 53 7.16 11.82 5.78
C ALA A 53 6.18 11.85 6.98
N ILE A 54 6.69 11.80 8.22
CA ILE A 54 5.90 11.96 9.44
C ILE A 54 5.57 13.44 9.68
N HIS A 55 6.52 14.35 9.44
CA HIS A 55 6.39 15.78 9.75
C HIS A 55 5.67 16.59 8.67
N SER A 56 5.55 16.07 7.44
CA SER A 56 4.71 16.66 6.40
C SER A 56 3.23 16.44 6.71
N SER A 57 2.48 17.53 6.90
CA SER A 57 1.03 17.48 7.14
C SER A 57 0.27 16.75 6.02
N ARG A 58 0.66 16.97 4.75
CA ARG A 58 0.08 16.28 3.60
C ARG A 58 0.36 14.77 3.65
N SER A 59 1.59 14.38 3.97
CA SER A 59 1.99 12.96 4.03
C SER A 59 1.32 12.25 5.21
N ALA A 60 1.16 12.93 6.35
CA ALA A 60 0.43 12.43 7.50
C ALA A 60 -1.07 12.22 7.20
N ILE A 61 -1.73 13.20 6.55
CA ILE A 61 -3.13 13.07 6.12
C ILE A 61 -3.28 11.88 5.18
N LEU A 62 -2.49 11.82 4.11
CA LEU A 62 -2.59 10.76 3.11
C LEU A 62 -2.41 9.37 3.73
N ARG A 63 -1.42 9.21 4.62
CA ARG A 63 -1.22 7.96 5.37
C ARG A 63 -2.44 7.59 6.22
N SER A 64 -3.00 8.56 6.93
CA SER A 64 -4.21 8.37 7.73
C SER A 64 -5.39 7.94 6.85
N GLU A 65 -5.57 8.57 5.69
CA GLU A 65 -6.61 8.21 4.72
C GLU A 65 -6.43 6.78 4.19
N LEU A 66 -5.20 6.38 3.83
CA LEU A 66 -4.90 5.02 3.39
C LEU A 66 -5.22 3.98 4.48
N GLN A 67 -4.76 4.21 5.71
CA GLN A 67 -4.96 3.27 6.83
C GLN A 67 -6.42 3.16 7.25
N SER A 68 -7.12 4.28 7.37
CA SER A 68 -8.57 4.29 7.68
C SER A 68 -9.40 3.70 6.54
N SER A 69 -8.91 3.77 5.30
CA SER A 69 -9.44 3.02 4.18
C SER A 69 -8.99 1.56 4.17
N GLY A 70 -8.32 1.01 5.19
CA GLY A 70 -8.01 -0.42 5.31
C GLY A 70 -6.75 -0.88 4.58
N VAL A 71 -5.87 0.04 4.18
CA VAL A 71 -4.52 -0.29 3.71
C VAL A 71 -3.61 -0.52 4.90
N SER A 72 -2.94 -1.67 4.95
CA SER A 72 -1.85 -1.88 5.89
C SER A 72 -0.55 -1.28 5.35
N ILE A 73 0.07 -0.38 6.09
CA ILE A 73 1.37 0.21 5.68
C ILE A 73 2.48 -0.61 6.33
N THR A 74 3.39 -1.10 5.49
CA THR A 74 4.56 -1.87 5.91
C THR A 74 5.80 -1.01 5.73
N ASP A 75 6.43 -0.67 6.85
CA ASP A 75 7.65 0.13 6.85
C ASP A 75 8.82 -0.66 6.24
N CYS A 76 9.49 -0.04 5.27
CA CYS A 76 10.62 -0.61 4.53
C CYS A 76 11.86 0.26 4.80
N PRO A 77 12.51 0.15 5.98
CA PRO A 77 13.67 0.95 6.30
C PRO A 77 14.85 0.57 5.39
N HIS A 78 15.22 1.48 4.48
CA HIS A 78 16.26 1.18 3.49
C HIS A 78 17.65 1.05 4.12
N ASN A 79 18.01 1.81 5.15
CA ASN A 79 19.36 1.81 5.75
C ASN A 79 20.50 1.86 4.70
N ASN A 80 20.30 2.60 3.61
CA ASN A 80 21.15 2.69 2.42
C ASN A 80 21.24 1.41 1.54
N TYR A 81 20.46 0.38 1.83
CA TYR A 81 20.26 -0.78 0.96
C TYR A 81 19.19 -0.50 -0.08
N LYS A 82 19.39 -1.06 -1.28
CA LYS A 82 18.42 -1.03 -2.37
C LYS A 82 17.51 -2.26 -2.31
N ASN A 83 16.35 -2.16 -2.96
CA ASN A 83 15.43 -3.28 -3.18
C ASN A 83 14.82 -3.87 -1.90
N VAL A 84 14.79 -3.12 -0.80
CA VAL A 84 14.20 -3.58 0.47
C VAL A 84 12.69 -3.81 0.27
N ALA A 85 11.99 -2.85 -0.33
CA ALA A 85 10.58 -3.00 -0.67
C ALA A 85 10.34 -4.21 -1.58
N ASP A 86 11.15 -4.41 -2.63
CA ASP A 86 11.05 -5.56 -3.54
C ASP A 86 11.16 -6.90 -2.78
N GLN A 87 12.19 -7.04 -1.93
CA GLN A 87 12.40 -8.26 -1.15
C GLN A 87 11.25 -8.53 -0.18
N MET A 88 10.71 -7.49 0.45
CA MET A 88 9.57 -7.62 1.36
C MET A 88 8.28 -7.99 0.62
N ILE A 89 8.05 -7.45 -0.57
CA ILE A 89 6.91 -7.80 -1.42
C ILE A 89 7.02 -9.25 -1.87
N ILE A 90 8.20 -9.69 -2.33
CA ILE A 90 8.43 -11.10 -2.72
C ILE A 90 8.13 -12.03 -1.54
N GLY A 91 8.65 -11.72 -0.35
CA GLY A 91 8.38 -12.51 0.86
C GLY A 91 6.90 -12.55 1.22
N ALA A 92 6.17 -11.45 1.05
CA ALA A 92 4.75 -11.37 1.33
C ALA A 92 3.89 -12.13 0.31
N GLN A 93 4.28 -12.12 -0.97
CA GLN A 93 3.63 -12.89 -2.04
C GLN A 93 3.75 -14.40 -1.80
N LEU A 94 4.91 -14.88 -1.33
CA LEU A 94 5.13 -16.30 -1.03
C LEU A 94 4.34 -16.80 0.19
N GLY A 95 3.88 -15.87 1.05
CA GLY A 95 3.12 -16.18 2.27
C GLY A 95 1.61 -16.01 2.15
N PHE A 96 1.10 -15.62 0.98
CA PHE A 96 -0.33 -15.51 0.68
C PHE A 96 -0.82 -16.77 -0.04
#